data_AF-A0A7T2GIS9-F1
#
_entry.id   AF-A0A7T2GIS9-F1
#
_cell.length_a   1.000
_cell.length_b   1.000
_cell.length_c   1.000
_cell.angle_alpha   90.00
_cell.angle_beta   90.00
_cell.angle_gamma   90.00
#
_symmetry.space_group_name_H-M   'P 1'
#
loop_
_entity.id
_entity.type
_entity.pdbx_description
1 polymer ?
#
loop_
_entity_poly.entity_id
_entity_poly.type
_entity_poly.pdbx_seq_one_letter_code
_entity_poly.pdbx_strand_id
1 'polypeptide(L)'
;MRPIFLIISPLALTGCIAKTAVDVVTLPVKAASKTVDVLTTSQSEADEKRGREIRLHEECIGKEDRRARKEKREPDYGRCEKD
;
A
#
# COMPACT_ATOMS: atom_id res chain seq x y z
N MET A 1 31.92 -15.90 -36.05
CA MET A 1 30.69 -15.61 -35.27
C MET A 1 30.83 -14.22 -34.69
N ARG A 2 30.07 -13.19 -35.14
CA ARG A 2 29.93 -11.84 -34.55
C ARG A 2 29.35 -10.80 -35.55
N PRO A 3 28.16 -11.02 -36.16
CA PRO A 3 27.36 -9.86 -36.55
C PRO A 3 25.91 -9.91 -36.05
N ILE A 4 25.56 -10.81 -35.12
CA ILE A 4 24.20 -10.90 -34.57
C ILE A 4 23.98 -9.83 -33.48
N PHE A 5 25.02 -9.43 -32.75
CA PHE A 5 24.92 -8.46 -31.65
C PHE A 5 24.56 -7.03 -32.09
N LEU A 6 24.80 -6.67 -33.36
CA LEU A 6 24.63 -5.29 -33.85
C LEU A 6 23.16 -4.99 -34.22
N ILE A 7 22.34 -6.02 -34.47
CA ILE A 7 20.92 -5.89 -34.84
C ILE A 7 20.02 -5.83 -33.60
N ILE A 8 20.46 -6.39 -32.47
CA ILE A 8 19.66 -6.44 -31.22
C ILE A 8 19.65 -5.07 -30.51
N SER A 9 20.67 -4.23 -30.73
CA SER A 9 20.79 -2.91 -30.11
C SER A 9 19.63 -1.95 -30.43
N PRO A 10 19.21 -1.74 -31.70
CA PRO A 10 18.05 -0.90 -32.01
C PRO A 10 16.71 -1.51 -31.56
N LEU A 11 16.57 -2.85 -31.51
CA LEU A 11 15.35 -3.50 -31.00
C LEU A 11 15.18 -3.33 -29.49
N ALA A 12 16.29 -3.27 -28.74
CA ALA A 12 16.24 -2.95 -27.32
C ALA A 12 15.82 -1.48 -27.09
N LEU A 13 16.27 -0.55 -27.95
CA LEU A 13 15.86 0.85 -27.91
C LEU A 13 14.39 1.05 -28.33
N THR A 14 13.87 0.31 -29.32
CA THR A 14 12.44 0.35 -29.66
C THR A 14 11.57 -0.18 -28.53
N GLY A 15 12.05 -1.17 -27.76
CA GLY A 15 11.41 -1.64 -26.52
C GLY A 15 11.28 -0.55 -25.45
N CYS A 16 12.29 0.30 -25.30
CA CYS A 16 12.24 1.46 -24.38
C CYS A 16 11.23 2.51 -24.86
N ILE A 17 11.23 2.86 -26.15
CA ILE A 17 10.33 3.87 -26.73
C ILE A 17 8.88 3.38 -26.70
N ALA A 18 8.65 2.10 -27.01
CA ALA A 18 7.34 1.48 -26.94
C ALA A 18 6.79 1.46 -25.51
N LYS A 19 7.63 1.16 -24.51
CA LYS A 19 7.23 1.21 -23.10
C LYS A 19 6.89 2.64 -22.66
N THR A 20 7.69 3.64 -23.04
CA THR A 20 7.38 5.04 -22.74
C THR A 20 6.12 5.54 -23.44
N ALA A 21 5.87 5.15 -24.69
CA ALA A 21 4.67 5.53 -25.41
C ALA A 21 3.42 4.88 -24.79
N VAL A 22 3.50 3.59 -24.43
CA VAL A 22 2.42 2.88 -23.73
C VAL A 22 2.19 3.47 -22.33
N ASP A 23 3.25 3.83 -21.60
CA ASP A 23 3.12 4.48 -20.30
C ASP A 23 2.54 5.90 -20.42
N VAL A 24 2.83 6.66 -21.48
CA VAL A 24 2.23 7.98 -21.74
C VAL A 24 0.77 7.87 -22.14
N VAL A 25 0.37 6.88 -22.94
CA VAL A 25 -1.03 6.68 -23.34
C VAL A 25 -1.85 6.08 -22.20
N THR A 26 -1.24 5.28 -21.32
CA THR A 26 -1.91 4.73 -20.13
C THR A 26 -1.82 5.66 -18.92
N LEU A 27 -0.99 6.71 -18.97
CA LEU A 27 -0.83 7.71 -17.91
C LEU A 27 -2.14 8.41 -17.56
N PRO A 28 -2.96 8.89 -18.53
CA PRO A 28 -4.25 9.51 -18.25
C PRO A 28 -5.23 8.55 -17.58
N VAL A 29 -5.30 7.30 -18.05
CA VAL A 29 -6.18 6.28 -17.48
C VAL A 29 -5.73 5.92 -16.07
N LYS A 30 -4.43 5.74 -15.84
CA LYS A 30 -3.84 5.47 -14.51
C LYS A 30 -3.96 6.66 -13.56
N ALA A 31 -3.82 7.89 -14.06
CA ALA A 31 -3.98 9.12 -13.27
C ALA A 31 -5.46 9.31 -12.88
N ALA A 32 -6.37 9.18 -13.85
CA ALA A 32 -7.81 9.25 -13.62
C ALA A 32 -8.28 8.16 -12.66
N SER A 33 -7.85 6.91 -12.84
CA SER A 33 -8.20 5.81 -11.92
C SER A 33 -7.60 6.00 -10.53
N LYS A 34 -6.37 6.49 -10.37
CA LYS A 34 -5.83 6.84 -9.04
C LYS A 34 -6.58 8.00 -8.38
N THR A 35 -6.99 9.01 -9.15
CA THR A 35 -7.82 10.10 -8.60
C THR A 35 -9.21 9.60 -8.24
N VAL A 36 -9.79 8.71 -9.05
CA VAL A 36 -11.09 8.10 -8.78
C VAL A 36 -10.97 7.17 -7.57
N ASP A 37 -9.92 6.37 -7.40
CA ASP A 37 -9.74 5.53 -6.20
C ASP A 37 -9.60 6.37 -4.93
N VAL A 38 -8.92 7.51 -4.96
CA VAL A 38 -8.85 8.44 -3.81
C VAL A 38 -10.17 9.17 -3.57
N LEU A 39 -10.91 9.48 -4.62
CA LEU A 39 -12.21 10.17 -4.54
C LEU A 39 -13.38 9.20 -4.31
N THR A 40 -13.19 7.90 -4.54
CA THR A 40 -14.21 6.83 -4.51
C THR A 40 -13.84 5.75 -3.51
N THR A 41 -12.88 6.00 -2.59
CA THR A 41 -13.00 5.37 -1.28
C THR A 41 -14.32 5.88 -0.73
N SER A 42 -15.37 5.08 -0.86
CA SER A 42 -16.67 5.41 -0.32
C SER A 42 -16.46 5.70 1.15
N GLN A 43 -17.01 6.81 1.66
CA GLN A 43 -16.98 7.15 3.10
C GLN A 43 -17.29 5.92 3.96
N SER A 44 -18.18 5.06 3.47
CA SER A 44 -18.54 3.78 4.08
C SER A 44 -17.36 2.81 4.32
N GLU A 45 -16.41 2.67 3.39
CA GLU A 45 -15.25 1.79 3.57
C GLU A 45 -14.19 2.42 4.50
N ALA A 46 -14.01 3.74 4.42
CA ALA A 46 -13.15 4.47 5.35
C ALA A 46 -13.68 4.40 6.79
N ASP A 47 -14.99 4.54 6.97
CA ASP A 47 -15.67 4.44 8.26
C ASP A 47 -15.60 3.01 8.82
N GLU A 48 -15.77 2.00 7.97
CA GLU A 48 -15.65 0.61 8.39
C GLU A 48 -14.22 0.25 8.81
N LYS A 49 -13.21 0.75 8.08
CA LYS A 49 -11.80 0.56 8.43
C LYS A 49 -11.45 1.25 9.74
N ARG A 50 -11.90 2.50 9.93
CA ARG A 50 -11.73 3.24 11.18
C ARG A 50 -12.40 2.51 12.35
N GLY A 51 -13.61 2.00 12.17
CA GLY A 51 -14.31 1.22 13.19
C GLY A 51 -13.58 -0.08 13.57
N ARG A 52 -12.97 -0.77 12.61
CA ARG A 52 -12.12 -1.94 12.87
C ARG A 52 -10.85 -1.57 13.64
N GLU A 53 -10.19 -0.47 13.27
CA GLU A 53 -8.97 -0.01 13.95
C GLU A 53 -9.24 0.34 15.42
N ILE A 54 -10.37 1.00 15.72
CA ILE A 54 -10.78 1.30 17.09
C ILE A 54 -10.98 0.01 17.90
N ARG A 55 -11.73 -0.98 17.38
CA ARG A 55 -11.95 -2.26 18.07
C ARG A 55 -10.64 -2.99 18.36
N LEU A 56 -9.73 -3.04 17.39
CA LEU A 56 -8.42 -3.69 17.55
C LEU A 56 -7.57 -3.00 18.61
N HIS A 57 -7.63 -1.66 18.68
CA HIS A 57 -6.92 -0.90 19.68
C HIS A 57 -7.48 -1.15 21.09
N GLU A 58 -8.81 -1.12 21.25
CA GLU A 58 -9.49 -1.46 22.52
C GLU A 58 -9.18 -2.90 22.96
N GLU A 59 -9.19 -3.86 22.04
CA GLU A 59 -8.80 -5.25 22.31
C GLU A 59 -7.34 -5.37 22.76
N CYS A 60 -6.43 -4.63 22.12
CA CYS A 60 -5.02 -4.61 22.52
C CYS A 60 -4.86 -4.09 23.95
N ILE A 61 -5.47 -2.95 24.27
CA ILE A 61 -5.45 -2.36 25.61
C ILE A 61 -6.00 -3.36 26.64
N GLY A 62 -7.17 -3.94 26.37
CA GLY A 62 -7.79 -4.91 27.28
C GLY A 62 -6.95 -6.18 27.48
N LYS A 63 -6.20 -6.60 26.45
CA LYS A 63 -5.27 -7.74 26.54
C LYS A 63 -4.03 -7.40 27.35
N GLU A 64 -3.42 -6.23 27.14
CA GLU A 64 -2.28 -5.79 27.96
C GLU A 64 -2.69 -5.57 29.41
N ASP A 65 -3.86 -5.01 29.70
CA ASP A 65 -4.37 -4.90 31.07
C ASP A 65 -4.49 -6.25 31.77
N ARG A 66 -5.08 -7.24 31.08
CA ARG A 66 -5.19 -8.60 31.61
C ARG A 66 -3.82 -9.23 31.83
N ARG A 67 -2.87 -8.98 30.94
CA ARG A 67 -1.51 -9.50 31.04
C ARG A 67 -0.73 -8.85 32.17
N ALA A 68 -0.76 -7.53 32.26
CA ALA A 68 -0.12 -6.75 33.30
C ALA A 68 -0.62 -7.13 34.70
N ARG A 69 -1.95 -7.32 34.86
CA ARG A 69 -2.54 -7.83 36.11
C ARG A 69 -2.06 -9.24 36.46
N LYS A 70 -1.94 -10.14 35.48
CA LYS A 70 -1.41 -11.50 35.71
C LYS A 70 0.07 -11.48 36.10
N GLU A 71 0.85 -10.61 35.46
CA GLU A 71 2.29 -10.45 35.67
C GLU A 71 2.63 -9.52 36.86
N LYS A 72 1.61 -8.94 37.53
CA LYS A 72 1.74 -7.94 38.61
C LYS A 72 2.67 -6.77 38.25
N ARG A 73 2.60 -6.34 36.99
CA ARG A 73 3.33 -5.17 36.49
C ARG A 73 2.37 -4.07 36.05
N GLU A 74 2.91 -2.90 35.77
CA GLU A 74 2.17 -1.81 35.16
C GLU A 74 1.84 -2.14 33.69
N PRO A 75 0.62 -1.83 33.22
CA PRO A 75 0.26 -1.98 31.82
C PRO A 75 1.05 -0.98 30.96
N ASP A 76 1.56 -1.48 29.84
CA ASP A 76 2.31 -0.69 28.85
C ASP A 76 1.43 -0.53 27.61
N TYR A 77 0.73 0.60 27.54
CA TYR A 77 -0.16 0.92 26.43
C TYR A 77 0.57 1.38 25.17
N GLY A 78 1.86 1.75 25.28
CA GLY A 78 2.66 2.16 24.12
C GLY A 78 2.85 1.03 23.11
N ARG A 79 2.71 -0.23 23.55
CA ARG A 79 2.68 -1.40 22.67
C ARG A 79 1.41 -1.49 21.79
N CYS A 80 0.33 -0.79 22.16
CA CYS A 80 -0.96 -0.81 21.47
C CYS A 80 -1.18 0.38 20.53
N GLU A 81 -0.29 1.37 20.57
CA GLU A 81 -0.28 2.49 19.64
C GLU A 81 0.38 2.01 18.32
N LYS A 82 -0.32 2.16 17.20
CA LYS A 82 0.26 1.88 15.88
C LYS A 82 1.03 3.13 15.45
N ASP A 83 2.34 2.98 15.23
CA ASP A 83 3.18 3.95 14.49
C ASP A 83 2.57 4.31 13.12
#